data_AF-A0A943PXU3-F1
#
_entry.id   AF-A0A943PXU3-F1
#
_cell.length_a   1.000
_cell.length_b   1.000
_cell.length_c   1.000
_cell.angle_alpha   90.00
_cell.angle_beta   90.00
_cell.angle_gamma   90.00
#
_symmetry.space_group_name_H-M   'P 1'
#
loop_
_entity.id
_entity.type
_entity.pdbx_description
1 polymer ?
#
loop_
_entity_poly.entity_id
_entity_poly.type
_entity_poly.pdbx_seq_one_letter_code
_entity_poly.pdbx_strand_id
1 'polypeptide(L)'
;FKKSFEDILNFGEHRLNFAGIGKIDDDLGKFSNHTNRANNSGSGVEINNSSLVLNVEEFETNISKLPANIRVATIIEKANEIAKMRGLVKDNKLSKINKRIVYKDKNTGDFYSLDTQHGRFEHLNKRGKHLGEVNFNFEPTKNADNSGKHDIKIK
;
A
#
# COMPACT_ATOMS: atom_id res chain seq x y z
N PHE A 1 -22.81 -1.48 7.79
CA PHE A 1 -22.37 -0.91 6.51
C PHE A 1 -21.31 -1.81 5.89
N LYS A 2 -21.64 -2.59 4.85
CA LYS A 2 -20.64 -3.33 4.05
C LYS A 2 -20.20 -2.39 2.92
N LYS A 3 -19.00 -1.81 2.99
CA LYS A 3 -18.37 -1.24 1.79
C LYS A 3 -18.19 -2.40 0.80
N SER A 4 -18.68 -2.23 -0.41
CA SER A 4 -18.48 -3.23 -1.47
C SER A 4 -17.00 -3.27 -1.85
N PHE A 5 -16.54 -4.39 -2.41
CA PHE A 5 -15.15 -4.51 -2.90
C PHE A 5 -14.80 -3.42 -3.92
N GLU A 6 -15.79 -2.99 -4.72
CA GLU A 6 -15.66 -1.87 -5.66
C GLU A 6 -15.48 -0.52 -4.94
N ASP A 7 -16.14 -0.29 -3.80
CA ASP A 7 -15.95 0.92 -2.98
C ASP A 7 -14.55 1.00 -2.36
N ILE A 8 -13.94 -0.17 -2.11
CA ILE A 8 -12.56 -0.29 -1.59
C ILE A 8 -11.56 -0.01 -2.72
N LEU A 9 -11.81 -0.55 -3.93
CA LEU A 9 -10.99 -0.28 -5.11
C LEU A 9 -11.00 1.21 -5.49
N ASN A 10 -12.11 1.91 -5.27
CA ASN A 10 -12.27 3.34 -5.59
C ASN A 10 -11.98 4.30 -4.42
N PHE A 11 -11.56 3.81 -3.24
CA PHE A 11 -11.34 4.68 -2.07
C PHE A 11 -10.21 5.72 -2.24
N GLY A 12 -9.40 5.60 -3.30
CA GLY A 12 -8.29 6.49 -3.62
C GLY A 12 -8.62 7.73 -4.47
N GLU A 13 -9.83 7.88 -5.01
CA GLU A 13 -10.14 9.01 -5.93
C GLU A 13 -11.11 10.07 -5.38
N HIS A 14 -11.74 9.86 -4.22
CA HIS A 14 -12.65 10.84 -3.61
C HIS A 14 -12.16 11.41 -2.29
N ARG A 15 -11.09 12.21 -2.40
CA ARG A 15 -10.80 13.40 -1.59
C ARG A 15 -10.08 14.34 -2.58
N LEU A 16 -10.62 15.42 -3.14
CA LEU A 16 -11.46 16.49 -2.61
C LEU A 16 -12.11 17.23 -3.81
N ASN A 17 -13.44 17.30 -3.87
CA ASN A 17 -14.14 18.39 -4.55
C ASN A 17 -15.05 19.03 -3.51
N PHE A 18 -14.44 19.77 -2.56
CA PHE A 18 -15.16 20.73 -1.75
C PHE A 18 -15.08 22.07 -2.47
N ALA A 19 -16.10 22.35 -3.29
CA ALA A 19 -16.40 23.71 -3.69
C ALA A 19 -16.73 24.51 -2.42
N GLY A 20 -15.96 25.55 -2.14
CA GLY A 20 -16.30 26.58 -1.16
C GLY A 20 -15.70 26.40 0.22
N ILE A 21 -14.37 26.53 0.36
CA ILE A 21 -13.71 27.14 1.53
C ILE A 21 -12.30 27.53 1.10
N GLY A 22 -11.85 28.71 1.53
CA GLY A 22 -10.61 29.34 1.11
C GLY A 22 -9.36 28.51 1.39
N LYS A 23 -8.26 28.92 0.73
CA LYS A 23 -6.91 28.38 0.89
C LYS A 23 -6.61 28.09 2.37
N ILE A 24 -6.34 26.82 2.68
CA ILE A 24 -5.66 26.42 3.91
C ILE A 24 -4.38 25.75 3.45
N ASP A 25 -3.38 26.60 3.29
CA ASP A 25 -2.01 26.21 3.49
C ASP A 25 -1.87 25.97 5.01
N ASP A 26 -1.19 24.89 5.41
CA ASP A 26 -0.77 24.58 6.79
C ASP A 26 -1.81 24.04 7.80
N ASP A 27 -2.36 22.82 7.63
CA ASP A 27 -2.75 21.99 8.80
C ASP A 27 -2.94 20.49 8.45
N LEU A 28 -1.83 19.76 8.24
CA LEU A 28 -1.84 18.30 8.04
C LEU A 28 -1.28 17.57 9.27
N GLY A 29 -1.80 17.93 10.46
CA GLY A 29 -1.21 17.49 11.73
C GLY A 29 -2.20 17.21 12.87
N LYS A 30 -3.39 16.63 12.64
CA LYS A 30 -4.28 16.22 13.75
C LYS A 30 -5.09 14.95 13.46
N PHE A 31 -4.46 13.78 13.59
CA PHE A 31 -5.12 12.56 14.03
C PHE A 31 -4.20 11.83 15.03
N SER A 32 -4.22 12.33 16.28
CA SER A 32 -3.66 11.61 17.43
C SER A 32 -4.82 11.10 18.27
N ASN A 33 -4.92 9.78 18.41
CA ASN A 33 -5.53 9.15 19.56
C ASN A 33 -4.43 8.37 20.30
N HIS A 34 -3.87 9.06 21.29
CA HIS A 34 -3.43 8.56 22.61
C HIS A 34 -2.75 7.18 22.69
N THR A 35 -1.42 7.18 22.88
CA THR A 35 -0.79 6.77 24.16
C THR A 35 0.63 7.34 24.31
N ASN A 36 0.80 8.18 25.33
CA ASN A 36 1.97 8.44 26.19
C ASN A 36 3.34 8.91 25.63
N ARG A 37 3.53 10.24 25.68
CA ARG A 37 4.51 10.97 26.52
C ARG A 37 6.02 10.69 26.30
N ALA A 38 6.68 11.57 25.51
CA ALA A 38 7.96 12.22 25.88
C ALA A 38 8.33 13.39 24.94
N ASN A 39 8.32 14.60 25.51
CA ASN A 39 9.24 15.75 25.36
C ASN A 39 9.64 16.30 23.96
N ASN A 40 9.01 17.44 23.68
CA ASN A 40 9.39 18.63 22.90
C ASN A 40 10.90 18.85 22.61
N SER A 41 11.24 19.25 21.37
CA SER A 41 11.94 20.50 21.03
C SER A 41 12.21 20.58 19.52
N GLY A 42 11.78 21.67 18.89
CA GLY A 42 11.95 21.91 17.46
C GLY A 42 13.39 22.10 17.02
N SER A 43 13.70 21.61 15.83
CA SER A 43 14.76 22.10 14.96
C SER A 43 14.44 21.61 13.55
N GLY A 44 14.63 22.46 12.53
CA GLY A 44 14.37 22.11 11.14
C GLY A 44 15.09 20.82 10.77
N VAL A 45 14.32 19.78 10.43
CA VAL A 45 14.88 18.47 10.09
C VAL A 45 15.12 18.42 8.59
N GLU A 46 16.39 18.55 8.24
CA GLU A 46 16.95 18.09 6.97
C GLU A 46 16.30 16.76 6.58
N ILE A 47 15.78 16.67 5.36
CA ILE A 47 15.18 15.43 4.84
C ILE A 47 16.33 14.45 4.64
N ASN A 48 16.68 13.75 5.70
CA ASN A 48 17.55 12.60 5.67
C ASN A 48 16.78 11.53 4.90
N ASN A 49 17.18 11.27 3.65
CA ASN A 49 16.67 10.21 2.77
C ASN A 49 16.96 8.78 3.30
N SER A 50 17.04 8.61 4.62
CA SER A 50 17.40 7.39 5.33
C SER A 50 16.45 7.21 6.51
N SER A 51 15.41 6.40 6.31
CA SER A 51 14.75 5.55 7.32
C SER A 51 13.27 5.50 7.04
N LEU A 52 12.81 4.40 6.46
CA LEU A 52 11.53 3.79 6.83
C LEU A 52 11.65 2.31 6.48
N VAL A 53 12.61 1.64 7.12
CA VAL A 53 12.59 0.19 7.22
C VAL A 53 11.40 -0.13 8.12
N LEU A 54 10.33 -0.66 7.55
CA LEU A 54 9.19 -1.14 8.32
C LEU A 54 9.69 -2.31 9.19
N ASN A 55 9.28 -2.35 10.45
CA ASN A 55 9.31 -3.60 11.20
C ASN A 55 8.24 -4.54 10.63
N VAL A 56 8.59 -5.28 9.57
CA VAL A 56 7.66 -6.12 8.81
C VAL A 56 7.04 -7.19 9.71
N GLU A 57 7.85 -7.84 10.55
CA GLU A 57 7.39 -8.93 11.42
C GLU A 57 6.33 -8.45 12.42
N GLU A 58 6.56 -7.28 13.05
CA GLU A 58 5.59 -6.69 13.97
C GLU A 58 4.30 -6.28 13.23
N PHE A 59 4.42 -5.69 12.04
CA PHE A 59 3.27 -5.32 11.23
C PHE A 59 2.43 -6.54 10.86
N GLU A 60 3.06 -7.59 10.33
CA GLU A 60 2.39 -8.86 9.94
C GLU A 60 1.74 -9.54 11.15
N THR A 61 2.44 -9.56 12.29
CA THR A 61 1.89 -10.09 13.55
C THR A 61 0.66 -9.30 13.98
N ASN A 62 0.69 -7.98 13.90
CA ASN A 62 -0.43 -7.13 14.33
C ASN A 62 -1.64 -7.27 13.40
N ILE A 63 -1.46 -7.24 12.08
CA ILE A 63 -2.57 -7.39 11.14
C ILE A 63 -3.20 -8.78 11.18
N SER A 64 -2.43 -9.84 11.48
CA SER A 64 -2.94 -11.21 11.58
C SER A 64 -4.04 -11.36 12.65
N LYS A 65 -3.95 -10.55 13.71
CA LYS A 65 -4.89 -10.52 14.85
C LYS A 65 -6.15 -9.69 14.56
N LEU A 66 -6.17 -8.90 13.49
CA LEU A 66 -7.30 -8.03 13.16
C LEU A 66 -8.45 -8.80 12.48
N PRO A 67 -9.71 -8.37 12.67
CA PRO A 67 -10.82 -8.82 11.85
C PRO A 67 -10.57 -8.55 10.36
N ALA A 68 -11.06 -9.43 9.48
CA ALA A 68 -10.72 -9.41 8.06
C ALA A 68 -10.96 -8.05 7.37
N ASN A 69 -12.06 -7.37 7.68
CA ASN A 69 -12.38 -6.05 7.10
C ASN A 69 -11.39 -4.96 7.54
N ILE A 70 -10.96 -4.98 8.80
CA ILE A 70 -9.98 -4.01 9.32
C ILE A 70 -8.60 -4.35 8.77
N ARG A 71 -8.21 -5.63 8.78
CA ARG A 71 -6.95 -6.12 8.20
C ARG A 71 -6.78 -5.66 6.75
N VAL A 72 -7.78 -5.88 5.90
CA VAL A 72 -7.73 -5.48 4.49
C VAL A 72 -7.56 -3.97 4.36
N ALA A 73 -8.31 -3.16 5.12
CA ALA A 73 -8.20 -1.71 5.06
C ALA A 73 -6.80 -1.22 5.49
N THR A 74 -6.27 -1.72 6.60
CA THR A 74 -4.92 -1.40 7.11
C THR A 74 -3.84 -1.75 6.11
N ILE A 75 -3.93 -2.93 5.47
CA ILE A 75 -2.98 -3.36 4.45
C ILE A 75 -3.01 -2.45 3.22
N ILE A 76 -4.21 -2.09 2.75
CA ILE A 76 -4.36 -1.21 1.57
C ILE A 76 -3.78 0.18 1.85
N GLU A 77 -4.03 0.73 3.03
CA GLU A 77 -3.48 2.03 3.44
C GLU A 77 -1.94 2.00 3.43
N LYS A 78 -1.34 1.01 4.09
CA LYS A 78 0.11 0.85 4.15
C LYS A 78 0.72 0.57 2.78
N ALA A 79 0.08 -0.24 1.94
CA ALA A 79 0.53 -0.51 0.58
C ALA A 79 0.54 0.76 -0.29
N ASN A 80 -0.46 1.64 -0.16
CA ASN A 80 -0.48 2.92 -0.88
C ASN A 80 0.63 3.86 -0.44
N GLU A 81 0.93 3.92 0.86
CA GLU A 81 2.04 4.70 1.40
C GLU A 81 3.38 4.22 0.81
N ILE A 82 3.63 2.91 0.88
CA ILE A 82 4.87 2.29 0.35
C ILE A 82 4.97 2.47 -1.17
N ALA A 83 3.88 2.27 -1.90
CA ALA A 83 3.83 2.48 -3.34
C ALA A 83 4.24 3.91 -3.70
N LYS A 84 3.68 4.91 -2.99
CA LYS A 84 4.03 6.32 -3.17
C LYS A 84 5.50 6.59 -2.88
N MET A 85 6.03 6.08 -1.76
CA MET A 85 7.44 6.25 -1.39
C MET A 85 8.40 5.66 -2.42
N ARG A 86 8.02 4.55 -3.07
CA ARG A 86 8.85 3.87 -4.08
C ARG A 86 8.56 4.33 -5.52
N GLY A 87 7.69 5.32 -5.70
CA GLY A 87 7.32 5.79 -7.04
C GLY A 87 6.50 4.78 -7.86
N LEU A 88 5.90 3.78 -7.21
CA LEU A 88 4.97 2.86 -7.86
C LEU A 88 3.63 3.54 -8.09
N VAL A 89 2.99 3.23 -9.22
CA VAL A 89 1.70 3.82 -9.58
C VAL A 89 0.64 2.75 -9.67
N LYS A 90 -0.49 2.94 -8.99
CA LYS A 90 -1.62 2.02 -9.08
C LYS A 90 -2.13 1.95 -10.53
N ASP A 91 -2.26 0.74 -11.06
CA ASP A 91 -2.85 0.49 -12.36
C ASP A 91 -4.33 0.13 -12.17
N ASN A 92 -5.21 1.14 -12.33
CA ASN A 92 -6.66 0.98 -12.13
C ASN A 92 -7.28 -0.06 -13.09
N LYS A 93 -6.78 -0.15 -14.32
CA LYS A 93 -7.30 -1.09 -15.34
C LYS A 93 -6.94 -2.52 -14.96
N LEU A 94 -5.68 -2.79 -14.70
CA LEU A 94 -5.22 -4.12 -14.30
C LEU A 94 -5.80 -4.52 -12.94
N SER A 95 -5.95 -3.56 -12.03
CA SER A 95 -6.58 -3.81 -10.73
C SER A 95 -8.02 -4.33 -10.89
N LYS A 96 -8.80 -3.67 -11.75
CA LYS A 96 -10.19 -4.05 -12.02
C LYS A 96 -10.30 -5.41 -12.70
N ILE A 97 -9.50 -5.67 -13.75
CA ILE A 97 -9.56 -6.92 -14.51
C ILE A 97 -9.15 -8.12 -13.67
N ASN A 98 -8.19 -7.94 -12.76
CA ASN A 98 -7.68 -9.00 -11.90
C ASN A 98 -8.38 -9.10 -10.56
N LYS A 99 -9.27 -8.16 -10.22
CA LYS A 99 -9.93 -8.07 -8.90
C LYS A 99 -8.90 -8.08 -7.76
N ARG A 100 -7.81 -7.35 -7.94
CA ARG A 100 -6.70 -7.18 -6.99
C ARG A 100 -6.25 -5.73 -7.07
N ILE A 101 -5.58 -5.21 -6.06
CA ILE A 101 -4.87 -3.94 -6.24
C ILE A 101 -3.53 -4.25 -6.90
N VAL A 102 -3.25 -3.62 -8.02
CA VAL A 102 -2.02 -3.81 -8.79
C VAL A 102 -1.33 -2.46 -8.93
N TYR A 103 -0.06 -2.41 -8.53
CA TYR A 103 0.84 -1.29 -8.76
C TYR A 103 1.82 -1.63 -9.88
N LYS A 104 2.26 -0.61 -10.62
CA LYS A 104 3.24 -0.70 -11.69
C LYS A 104 4.46 0.13 -11.33
N ASP A 105 5.63 -0.47 -11.46
CA ASP A 105 6.89 0.25 -11.49
C ASP A 105 7.10 0.81 -12.91
N LYS A 106 7.19 2.13 -13.03
CA LYS A 106 7.38 2.78 -14.34
C LYS A 106 8.79 2.60 -14.89
N ASN A 107 9.78 2.35 -14.03
CA ASN A 107 11.18 2.22 -14.42
C ASN A 107 11.46 0.84 -15.01
N THR A 108 11.00 -0.21 -14.32
CA THR A 108 11.21 -1.61 -14.75
C THR A 108 10.09 -2.12 -15.65
N GLY A 109 8.88 -1.60 -15.50
CA GLY A 109 7.66 -2.11 -16.14
C GLY A 109 7.05 -3.32 -15.41
N ASP A 110 7.61 -3.71 -14.27
CA ASP A 110 7.09 -4.79 -13.44
C ASP A 110 5.84 -4.37 -12.67
N PHE A 111 5.11 -5.38 -12.21
CA PHE A 111 3.88 -5.22 -11.44
C PHE A 111 4.03 -5.79 -10.03
N TYR A 112 3.30 -5.19 -9.10
CA TYR A 112 3.20 -5.63 -7.72
C TYR A 112 1.72 -5.75 -7.36
N SER A 113 1.23 -6.97 -7.21
CA SER A 113 -0.16 -7.21 -6.81
C SER A 113 -0.26 -7.42 -5.31
N LEU A 114 -1.21 -6.75 -4.65
CA LEU A 114 -1.32 -6.73 -3.20
C LEU A 114 -1.95 -8.02 -2.66
N ASP A 115 -1.22 -8.73 -1.80
CA ASP A 115 -1.78 -9.76 -0.93
C ASP A 115 -2.35 -9.12 0.35
N THR A 116 -3.68 -9.02 0.37
CA THR A 116 -4.44 -8.46 1.51
C THR A 116 -4.62 -9.43 2.67
N GLN A 117 -4.10 -10.65 2.60
CA GLN A 117 -4.09 -11.58 3.72
C GLN A 117 -2.85 -11.34 4.59
N HIS A 118 -1.66 -11.27 3.98
CA HIS A 118 -0.40 -11.21 4.72
C HIS A 118 0.22 -9.81 4.72
N GLY A 119 -0.27 -8.87 3.90
CA GLY A 119 0.34 -7.54 3.80
C GLY A 119 1.66 -7.58 3.03
N ARG A 120 1.65 -8.27 1.88
CA ARG A 120 2.82 -8.48 1.00
C ARG A 120 2.47 -8.13 -0.44
N PHE A 121 3.47 -8.09 -1.31
CA PHE A 121 3.27 -7.98 -2.75
C PHE A 121 3.69 -9.28 -3.44
N GLU A 122 2.84 -9.76 -4.35
CA GLU A 122 3.26 -10.66 -5.41
C GLU A 122 4.01 -9.81 -6.45
N HIS A 123 5.29 -10.07 -6.68
CA HIS A 123 6.10 -9.43 -7.71
C HIS A 123 5.91 -10.17 -9.03
N LEU A 124 5.57 -9.44 -10.10
CA LEU A 124 5.33 -9.99 -11.41
C LEU A 124 6.11 -9.22 -12.47
N ASN A 125 6.56 -9.92 -13.51
CA ASN A 125 7.17 -9.24 -14.65
C ASN A 125 6.13 -8.48 -15.48
N LYS A 126 6.60 -7.66 -16.44
CA LYS A 126 5.78 -6.94 -17.41
C LYS A 126 4.78 -7.78 -18.24
N ARG A 127 4.94 -9.11 -18.28
CA ARG A 127 4.02 -10.06 -18.95
C ARG A 127 2.95 -10.62 -18.00
N GLY A 128 2.94 -10.15 -16.75
CA GLY A 128 2.03 -10.60 -15.70
C GLY A 128 2.41 -11.95 -15.09
N LYS A 129 3.61 -12.46 -15.34
CA LYS A 129 4.09 -13.71 -14.74
C LYS A 129 4.65 -13.48 -13.35
N HIS A 130 4.20 -14.28 -12.40
CA HIS A 130 4.66 -14.23 -11.02
C HIS A 130 6.15 -14.61 -10.90
N LEU A 131 6.92 -13.80 -10.18
CA LEU A 131 8.36 -13.95 -9.96
C LEU A 131 8.70 -14.27 -8.49
N GLY A 132 7.75 -14.12 -7.58
CA GLY A 132 7.93 -14.34 -6.15
C GLY A 132 7.13 -13.37 -5.31
N GLU A 133 7.23 -13.55 -3.99
CA GLU A 133 6.56 -12.71 -2.99
C GLU A 133 7.60 -11.82 -2.31
N VAL A 134 7.30 -10.53 -2.17
CA VAL A 134 8.13 -9.57 -1.42
C VAL A 134 7.32 -8.95 -0.29
N ASN A 135 7.98 -8.70 0.84
CA ASN A 135 7.36 -7.95 1.93
C ASN A 135 7.30 -6.44 1.61
N PHE A 136 6.79 -5.66 2.57
CA PHE A 136 6.66 -4.21 2.45
C PHE A 136 7.99 -3.43 2.44
N ASN A 137 9.10 -4.07 2.81
CA ASN A 137 10.45 -3.55 2.59
C ASN A 137 11.03 -3.91 1.21
N PHE A 138 10.31 -4.71 0.40
CA PHE A 138 10.73 -5.31 -0.87
C PHE A 138 11.79 -6.39 -0.72
N GLU A 139 11.83 -7.04 0.44
CA GLU A 139 12.68 -8.20 0.67
C GLU A 139 11.93 -9.47 0.22
N PRO A 140 12.57 -10.37 -0.54
CA PRO A 140 11.97 -11.63 -0.95
C PRO A 140 11.56 -12.48 0.25
N THR A 141 10.36 -13.04 0.19
CA THR A 141 9.80 -13.91 1.25
C THR A 141 9.48 -15.30 0.72
N LYS A 142 9.14 -15.41 -0.57
CA LYS A 142 8.94 -16.69 -1.27
C LYS A 142 9.37 -16.59 -2.73
N ASN A 143 9.78 -17.73 -3.28
CA ASN A 143 10.13 -17.86 -4.69
C ASN A 143 8.88 -17.93 -5.58
N ALA A 144 9.09 -17.74 -6.89
CA ALA A 144 8.05 -17.93 -7.90
C ALA A 144 7.40 -19.32 -7.78
N ASP A 145 6.06 -19.34 -7.77
CA ASP A 145 5.29 -20.56 -7.99
C ASP A 145 5.09 -20.78 -9.50
N ASN A 146 5.44 -21.98 -9.97
CA ASN A 146 5.30 -22.39 -11.38
C ASN A 146 3.87 -22.78 -11.76
N SER A 147 2.93 -22.82 -10.81
CA SER A 147 1.52 -23.16 -11.08
C SER A 147 0.79 -22.12 -11.95
N GLY A 148 1.29 -20.88 -12.01
CA GLY A 148 0.65 -19.75 -12.69
C GLY A 148 -0.57 -19.19 -11.96
N LYS A 149 -0.94 -19.71 -10.79
CA LYS A 149 -2.08 -19.23 -9.98
C LYS A 149 -1.95 -17.76 -9.56
N HIS A 150 -0.72 -17.28 -9.45
CA HIS A 150 -0.42 -15.91 -9.03
C HIS A 150 -0.18 -14.96 -10.20
N ASP A 151 -0.19 -15.46 -11.44
CA ASP A 151 -0.12 -14.61 -12.62
C ASP A 151 -1.31 -13.63 -12.69
N ILE A 152 -1.07 -12.45 -13.24
CA ILE A 152 -2.13 -11.48 -13.57
C ILE A 152 -2.36 -11.44 -15.07
N LYS A 153 -3.60 -11.16 -15.46
CA LYS A 153 -3.98 -10.87 -16.85
C LYS A 153 -3.45 -9.50 -17.23
N ILE A 154 -2.64 -9.44 -18.28
CA ILE A 154 -2.23 -8.21 -18.97
C ILE A 154 -3.17 -8.03 -20.15
N LYS A 155 -4.04 -7.01 -20.09
CA LYS A 155 -5.04 -6.70 -21.13
C LYS A 155 -5.14 -5.19 -21.34
#